data_AF-A0A357B0W4-F1
#
_entry.id   AF-A0A357B0W4-F1
#
_cell.length_a   1.000
_cell.length_b   1.000
_cell.length_c   1.000
_cell.angle_alpha   90.00
_cell.angle_beta   90.00
_cell.angle_gamma   90.00
#
_symmetry.space_group_name_H-M   'P 1'
#
loop_
_entity.id
_entity.type
_entity.pdbx_description
1 polymer ?
#
loop_
_entity_poly.entity_id
_entity_poly.type
_entity_poly.pdbx_seq_one_letter_code
_entity_poly.pdbx_strand_id
1 'polypeptide(L)' 'PGVFAAGDCIGAPYQVPKAAGEGNIAGISAARYVESRAGE' A
#
# COMPACT_ATOMS: atom_id res chain seq x y z
N PRO A 1 2.85 -11.41 6.61
CA PRO A 1 2.67 -10.97 5.19
C PRO A 1 1.20 -10.58 4.97
N GLY A 2 0.91 -9.59 4.11
CA GLY A 2 -0.48 -9.17 3.81
C GLY A 2 -1.01 -7.95 4.56
N VAL A 3 -0.16 -7.24 5.32
CA VAL A 3 -0.47 -5.93 5.90
C VAL A 3 0.34 -4.87 5.15
N PHE A 4 -0.32 -3.81 4.71
CA PHE A 4 0.26 -2.72 3.92
C PHE A 4 -0.09 -1.40 4.58
N ALA A 5 0.80 -0.41 4.47
CA ALA A 5 0.66 0.91 5.08
C ALA A 5 0.95 2.02 4.06
N ALA A 6 0.37 3.20 4.28
CA ALA A 6 0.53 4.39 3.44
C ALA A 6 0.26 5.66 4.25
N GLY A 7 0.75 6.81 3.78
CA GLY A 7 0.55 8.11 4.43
C GLY A 7 1.52 8.33 5.59
N ASP A 8 1.24 9.29 6.46
CA ASP A 8 2.21 9.78 7.44
C ASP A 8 2.78 8.70 8.39
N CYS A 9 2.08 7.59 8.57
CA CYS A 9 2.56 6.45 9.35
C CYS A 9 3.77 5.71 8.71
N ILE A 10 4.07 5.96 7.44
CA ILE A 10 5.23 5.39 6.75
C ILE A 10 6.44 6.34 6.68
N GLY A 11 6.32 7.55 7.24
CA GLY A 11 7.37 8.55 7.32
C GLY A 11 7.19 9.73 6.36
N ALA A 12 8.18 10.61 6.32
CA ALA A 12 8.19 11.81 5.49
C ALA A 12 8.21 11.48 3.98
N PRO A 13 7.69 12.36 3.10
CA PRO A 13 7.15 13.70 3.39
C PRO A 13 5.64 13.69 3.71
N TYR A 14 5.25 14.44 4.75
CA TYR A 14 3.88 14.56 5.28
C TYR A 14 2.98 15.44 4.40
N GLN A 15 2.80 15.02 3.15
CA GLN A 15 2.08 15.76 2.13
C GLN A 15 0.91 14.93 1.60
N VAL A 16 -0.25 15.55 1.44
CA VAL A 16 -1.47 14.89 0.95
C VAL A 16 -1.26 14.18 -0.41
N PRO A 17 -0.61 14.79 -1.43
CA PRO A 17 -0.37 14.09 -2.70
C PRO A 17 0.52 12.85 -2.56
N LYS A 18 1.50 12.89 -1.64
CA LYS A 18 2.39 11.76 -1.37
C LYS A 18 1.61 10.62 -0.70
N ALA A 19 0.83 10.92 0.33
CA ALA A 19 -0.01 9.95 1.02
C ALA A 19 -1.02 9.28 0.06
N ALA A 20 -1.62 10.05 -0.86
CA ALA A 20 -2.51 9.51 -1.90
C ALA A 20 -1.77 8.56 -2.86
N GLY A 21 -0.58 8.96 -3.34
CA GLY A 21 0.24 8.11 -4.20
C GLY A 21 0.68 6.81 -3.52
N GLU A 22 1.05 6.87 -2.24
CA GLU A 22 1.37 5.69 -1.42
C GLU A 22 0.16 4.78 -1.21
N GLY A 23 -1.04 5.36 -1.04
CA GLY A 23 -2.29 4.60 -0.97
C GLY A 23 -2.53 3.76 -2.22
N ASN A 24 -2.28 4.32 -3.41
CA ASN A 24 -2.37 3.57 -4.66
C ASN A 24 -1.37 2.39 -4.70
N ILE A 25 -0.13 2.62 -4.26
CA ILE A 25 0.91 1.59 -4.21
C ILE A 25 0.51 0.47 -3.22
N ALA A 26 0.06 0.83 -2.02
CA ALA A 26 -0.37 -0.12 -0.99
C ALA A 26 -1.57 -0.95 -1.47
N GLY A 27 -2.58 -0.31 -2.08
CA GLY A 27 -3.76 -1.00 -2.61
C GLY A 27 -3.44 -1.99 -3.73
N ILE A 28 -2.63 -1.59 -4.72
CA ILE A 28 -2.20 -2.50 -5.80
C ILE A 28 -1.35 -3.65 -5.25
N SER A 29 -0.48 -3.37 -4.28
CA SER A 29 0.34 -4.41 -3.64
C SER A 29 -0.51 -5.42 -2.86
N ALA A 30 -1.54 -4.94 -2.16
CA ALA A 30 -2.49 -5.80 -1.46
C ALA A 30 -3.30 -6.68 -2.44
N ALA A 31 -3.77 -6.12 -3.54
CA ALA A 31 -4.47 -6.87 -4.58
C ALA A 31 -3.60 -8.00 -5.16
N ARG A 32 -2.34 -7.71 -5.50
CA ARG A 32 -1.36 -8.71 -5.97
C ARG A 32 -1.08 -9.78 -4.93
N TYR A 33 -1.00 -9.41 -3.66
CA TYR A 33 -0.82 -10.38 -2.58
C TYR A 33 -2.01 -11.35 -2.51
N VAL A 34 -3.25 -10.85 -2.56
CA VAL A 34 -4.45 -11.71 -2.59
C VAL A 34 -4.47 -12.60 -3.82
N GLU A 35 -4.16 -12.05 -5.00
CA GLU A 35 -4.08 -12.82 -6.26
C GLU A 35 -3.06 -13.97 -6.15
N SER A 36 -1.86 -13.70 -5.65
CA SER A 36 -0.83 -14.74 -5.46
C SER A 36 -1.25 -15.84 -4.50
N ARG A 37 -2.12 -15.54 -3.53
CA ARG A 37 -2.60 -16.48 -2.50
C ARG A 37 -3.83 -17.26 -2.93
N ALA A 38 -4.56 -16.78 -3.94
CA ALA A 38 -5.73 -17.47 -4.48
C ALA A 38 -5.34 -18.64 -5.42
N GLY A 39 -4.09 -18.67 -5.91
CA GLY A 39 -3.55 -19.74 -6.75
C GLY A 39 -2.67 -20.76 -6.01
N GLU A 40 -2.51 -20.62 -4.69
CA GLU A 40 -1.89 -21.61 -3.79
C GLU A 40 -2.97 -22.58 -3.27
#